data_AF-A0A917DMN8-F1
#
_entry.id   AF-A0A917DMN8-F1
#
_cell.length_a   1.000
_cell.length_b   1.000
_cell.length_c   1.000
_cell.angle_alpha   90.00
_cell.angle_beta   90.00
_cell.angle_gamma   90.00
#
_symmetry.space_group_name_H-M   'P 1'
#
loop_
_entity.id
_entity.type
_entity.pdbx_description
1 polymer ?
#
loop_
_entity_poly.entity_id
_entity_poly.type
_entity_poly.pdbx_seq_one_letter_code
_entity_poly.pdbx_strand_id
1 'polypeptide(L)' 'MKIRNHREYTIAYEKAAIMIDAGFGGNFEREKYFREIITAIIEYEKNTTHPIFPNTPVSMSA' A
#
# COMPACT_ATOMS: atom_id res chain seq x y z
N MET A 1 -4.27 6.43 10.36
CA MET A 1 -2.84 6.75 10.09
C MET A 1 -2.72 7.45 8.72
N LYS A 2 -1.72 8.32 8.48
CA LYS A 2 -1.47 8.93 7.15
C LYS A 2 0.03 8.91 6.83
N ILE A 3 0.41 8.41 5.66
CA ILE A 3 1.80 8.32 5.18
C ILE A 3 2.12 9.56 4.33
N ARG A 4 3.20 10.26 4.67
CA ARG A 4 3.59 11.53 4.05
C ARG A 4 4.83 11.45 3.17
N ASN A 5 5.63 10.41 3.32
CA ASN A 5 6.92 10.26 2.64
C ASN A 5 7.32 8.78 2.55
N HIS A 6 8.37 8.52 1.77
CA HIS A 6 8.85 7.16 1.50
C HIS A 6 9.37 6.42 2.75
N ARG A 7 9.90 7.15 3.75
CA ARG A 7 10.34 6.55 5.01
C ARG A 7 9.16 6.05 5.83
N GLU A 8 8.11 6.87 5.98
CA GLU A 8 6.86 6.47 6.65
C GLU A 8 6.18 5.30 5.92
N TYR A 9 6.28 5.26 4.59
CA TYR A 9 5.80 4.16 3.76
C TYR A 9 6.53 2.84 4.06
N THR A 10 7.86 2.87 4.11
CA THR A 10 8.68 1.69 4.40
C THR A 10 8.37 1.13 5.80
N ILE A 11 8.28 2.00 6.80
CA ILE A 11 7.92 1.62 8.18
C ILE A 11 6.50 1.01 8.25
N ALA A 12 5.54 1.57 7.50
CA ALA A 12 4.19 1.03 7.44
C ALA A 12 4.18 -0.38 6.84
N TYR A 13 4.94 -0.61 5.77
CA TYR A 13 5.11 -1.92 5.14
C TYR A 13 5.73 -2.95 6.08
N GLU A 14 6.82 -2.60 6.78
CA GLU A 14 7.46 -3.47 7.75
C GLU A 14 6.49 -3.87 8.88
N LYS A 15 5.72 -2.91 9.40
CA LYS A 15 4.70 -3.18 10.42
C LYS A 15 3.60 -4.11 9.92
N ALA A 16 3.15 -3.93 8.69
CA ALA A 16 2.16 -4.82 8.08
C ALA A 16 2.70 -6.24 7.95
N ALA A 17 3.95 -6.41 7.50
CA ALA A 17 4.60 -7.73 7.39
C ALA A 17 4.68 -8.43 8.75
N ILE A 18 5.15 -7.73 9.79
CA ILE A 18 5.22 -8.27 11.16
C ILE A 18 3.84 -8.73 11.66
N MET A 19 2.77 -8.01 11.34
CA MET A 19 1.41 -8.40 11.75
C MET A 19 0.88 -9.63 11.01
N ILE A 20 1.23 -9.79 9.75
CA ILE A 20 0.89 -10.98 8.97
C ILE A 20 1.59 -12.19 9.59
N ASP A 21 2.89 -12.07 9.87
CA ASP A 21 3.70 -13.15 10.44
C ASP A 21 3.24 -13.54 11.86
N ALA A 22 2.94 -12.55 12.70
CA ALA A 22 2.46 -12.78 14.06
C ALA A 22 1.01 -13.30 14.11
N GLY A 23 0.21 -13.01 13.09
CA GLY A 23 -1.21 -13.26 13.06
C GLY A 23 -2.02 -12.38 14.04
N PHE A 24 -3.33 -12.34 13.82
CA PHE A 24 -4.25 -11.53 14.63
C PHE A 24 -4.76 -12.25 15.88
N GLY A 25 -4.82 -13.59 15.87
CA GLY A 25 -5.22 -14.39 17.03
C GLY A 25 -6.61 -14.06 17.59
N GLY A 26 -7.53 -13.57 16.75
CA GLY A 26 -8.85 -13.09 17.20
C GLY A 26 -8.84 -11.72 17.90
N ASN A 27 -7.69 -11.04 17.94
CA ASN A 27 -7.59 -9.70 18.50
C ASN A 27 -8.09 -8.66 17.48
N PHE A 28 -9.32 -8.20 17.69
CA PHE A 28 -9.98 -7.22 16.82
C PHE A 28 -9.21 -5.89 16.70
N GLU A 29 -8.56 -5.43 17.76
CA GLU A 29 -7.78 -4.18 17.72
C GLU A 29 -6.53 -4.33 16.86
N ARG A 30 -5.87 -5.49 16.88
CA ARG A 30 -4.75 -5.76 15.96
C ARG A 30 -5.21 -5.81 14.51
N GLU A 31 -6.34 -6.46 14.25
CA GLU A 31 -6.91 -6.52 12.90
C GLU A 31 -7.30 -5.12 12.40
N LYS A 32 -7.96 -4.32 13.24
CA LYS A 32 -8.32 -2.93 12.93
C LYS A 32 -7.07 -2.11 12.63
N TYR A 33 -6.04 -2.21 13.46
CA TYR A 33 -4.79 -1.48 13.24
C TYR A 33 -4.09 -1.89 11.94
N PHE A 34 -4.09 -3.18 11.61
CA PHE A 34 -3.58 -3.66 10.32
C PHE A 34 -4.37 -3.07 9.14
N ARG A 35 -5.71 -3.06 9.21
CA ARG A 35 -6.56 -2.44 8.18
C ARG A 35 -6.24 -0.96 8.00
N GLU A 36 -5.98 -0.22 9.08
CA GLU A 36 -5.55 1.18 9.00
C GLU A 36 -4.19 1.35 8.31
N ILE A 37 -3.23 0.46 8.57
CA ILE A 37 -1.90 0.49 7.92
C ILE A 37 -2.04 0.24 6.42
N ILE A 38 -2.76 -0.81 6.01
CA ILE A 38 -2.96 -1.15 4.61
C ILE A 38 -3.70 -0.04 3.87
N THR A 39 -4.72 0.56 4.50
CA THR A 39 -5.45 1.70 3.91
C THR A 39 -4.50 2.87 3.63
N ALA A 40 -3.65 3.23 4.60
CA ALA A 40 -2.69 4.31 4.44
C ALA A 40 -1.65 4.02 3.34
N ILE A 41 -1.21 2.77 3.19
CA ILE A 41 -0.31 2.33 2.12
C ILE A 41 -0.97 2.52 0.75
N ILE A 42 -2.18 2.00 0.55
CA ILE A 42 -2.92 2.10 -0.71
C ILE A 42 -3.16 3.56 -1.10
N GLU A 43 -3.53 4.41 -0.13
CA GLU A 43 -3.71 5.84 -0.37
C GLU A 43 -2.40 6.53 -0.80
N TYR A 44 -1.28 6.17 -0.18
CA TYR A 44 0.02 6.71 -0.58
C TYR A 44 0.38 6.28 -2.00
N GLU A 45 0.27 4.99 -2.33
CA GLU A 45 0.58 4.46 -3.65
C GLU A 45 -0.28 5.11 -4.75
N LYS A 46 -1.58 5.31 -4.52
CA LYS A 46 -2.44 6.02 -5.49
C LYS A 46 -1.96 7.43 -5.80
N ASN A 47 -1.34 8.10 -4.83
CA ASN A 47 -0.86 9.47 -4.98
C ASN A 47 0.57 9.55 -5.53
N THR A 48 1.39 8.51 -5.35
CA THR A 48 2.79 8.50 -5.80
C THR A 48 3.02 7.74 -7.09
N THR A 49 2.19 6.75 -7.37
CA THR A 49 2.25 5.96 -8.59
C THR A 49 1.28 6.59 -9.58
N HIS A 50 1.78 7.50 -10.43
CA HIS A 50 1.06 7.86 -11.63
C HIS A 50 0.79 6.57 -12.43
N PRO A 51 -0.40 6.36 -13.00
CA PRO A 51 -0.63 5.22 -13.86
C PRO A 51 0.31 5.32 -15.05
N ILE A 52 1.36 4.48 -15.05
CA ILE A 52 2.25 4.30 -16.20
C ILE A 52 1.49 3.42 -17.19
N PHE A 53 0.44 3.97 -17.80
CA PHE A 53 0.00 3.46 -19.09
C PHE A 53 0.89 4.16 -20.12
N PRO A 54 1.88 3.48 -20.73
CA PRO A 54 2.41 3.98 -21.96
C PRO A 54 1.24 3.98 -22.95
N ASN A 55 0.71 5.18 -23.23
CA ASN A 55 -0.08 5.44 -24.42
C ASN A 55 0.85 5.29 -25.64
N THR A 56 1.39 4.09 -25.87
CA THR A 56 1.93 3.74 -27.17
C THR A 56 0.73 3.43 -28.04
N PRO A 57 0.32 4.33 -28.95
CA PRO A 57 -0.62 3.95 -29.99
C PRO A 57 -0.02 2.76 -30.72
N VAL A 58 -0.73 1.64 -30.72
CA VAL A 58 -0.37 0.51 -31.55
C VAL A 58 -0.49 1.02 -32.99
N SER A 59 0.65 1.32 -33.62
CA SER A 59 0.70 1.67 -35.03
C SER A 59 0.33 0.41 -35.81
N MET A 60 -0.96 0.29 -36.15
CA MET A 60 -1.36 -0.63 -37.21
C MET A 60 -0.78 -0.07 -38.50
N SER A 61 0.36 -0.62 -38.90
CA SER A 61 0.88 -0.43 -40.26
C SER A 61 -0.13 -1.06 -41.21
N ALA A 62 -0.55 -0.27 -42.20
CA ALA A 62 -1.61 -0.56 -43.18
C ALA A 62 -1.26 -1.71 -44.12
#